data_AF-A0A101G563-F1
#
_entry.id   AF-A0A101G563-F1
#
_cell.length_a   1.000
_cell.length_b   1.000
_cell.length_c   1.000
_cell.angle_alpha   90.00
_cell.angle_beta   90.00
_cell.angle_gamma   90.00
#
_symmetry.space_group_name_H-M   'P 1'
#
loop_
_entity.id
_entity.type
_entity.pdbx_description
1 polymer ?
#
loop_
_entity_poly.entity_id
_entity_poly.type
_entity_poly.pdbx_seq_one_letter_code
_entity_poly.pdbx_strand_id
1 'polypeptide(L)'
;MLSADDRKEEIISLIREGKYLDAIDQLLTIVSLEDDKTYREWWNYRTRGEINLAAKAYQYDEEYFQDMLLSGYTKELPECRTNLDGGPEAEVEPEIADADFAIDSWIFKLDRLDNCSGMCSGSTRTITIEPGRAADEDALNVTLLHEMIHAYEYMLPEIFRQYVAVSLFQKLEPLIPNLMDLINADIQSEVREHSVLFMLKALDLDLRLNKPPGTVHSA
;
A
#
# COMPACT_ATOMS: atom_id res chain seq x y z
N MET A 1 14.10 -24.32 -18.67
CA MET A 1 13.47 -23.66 -17.53
C MET A 1 13.25 -24.74 -16.49
N LEU A 2 13.88 -24.66 -15.31
CA LEU A 2 13.76 -25.69 -14.26
C LEU A 2 12.30 -25.78 -13.78
N SER A 3 11.83 -26.98 -13.43
CA SER A 3 10.48 -27.17 -12.88
C SER A 3 10.37 -26.58 -11.47
N ALA A 4 9.14 -26.35 -10.98
CA ALA A 4 8.92 -25.81 -9.64
C ALA A 4 9.47 -26.75 -8.53
N ASP A 5 9.45 -28.06 -8.78
CA ASP A 5 9.98 -29.06 -7.84
C ASP A 5 11.52 -29.09 -7.85
N ASP A 6 12.15 -28.92 -9.02
CA ASP A 6 13.62 -28.84 -9.12
C ASP A 6 14.19 -27.62 -8.37
N ARG A 7 13.49 -26.47 -8.44
CA ARG A 7 13.90 -25.25 -7.74
C ARG A 7 13.74 -25.36 -6.21
N LYS A 8 12.73 -26.09 -5.73
CA LYS A 8 12.54 -26.33 -4.29
C LYS A 8 13.68 -27.15 -3.70
N GLU A 9 14.09 -28.21 -4.38
CA GLU A 9 15.24 -29.03 -3.95
C GLU A 9 16.55 -28.23 -3.97
N GLU A 10 16.73 -27.34 -4.96
CA GLU A 10 17.88 -26.45 -5.03
C GLU A 10 17.95 -25.48 -3.84
N ILE A 11 16.83 -24.83 -3.50
CA ILE A 11 16.71 -23.96 -2.32
C ILE A 11 17.00 -24.73 -1.03
N ILE A 12 16.45 -25.95 -0.88
CA ILE A 12 16.70 -26.79 0.30
C ILE A 12 18.19 -27.17 0.38
N SER A 13 18.86 -27.44 -0.75
CA SER A 13 20.30 -27.69 -0.78
C SER A 13 21.10 -26.45 -0.35
N LEU A 14 20.76 -25.27 -0.86
CA LEU A 14 21.42 -24.01 -0.48
C LEU A 14 21.30 -23.73 1.02
N ILE A 15 20.12 -23.97 1.60
CA ILE A 15 19.89 -23.84 3.06
C ILE A 15 20.77 -24.84 3.82
N ARG A 16 20.84 -26.11 3.39
CA ARG A 16 21.68 -27.14 4.01
C ARG A 16 23.18 -26.81 3.94
N GLU A 17 23.60 -26.10 2.90
CA GLU A 17 24.97 -25.63 2.70
C GLU A 17 25.28 -24.30 3.41
N GLY A 18 24.30 -23.70 4.11
CA GLY A 18 24.46 -22.40 4.80
C GLY A 18 24.47 -21.18 3.87
N LYS A 19 24.07 -21.34 2.61
CA LYS A 19 24.02 -20.29 1.58
C LYS A 19 22.66 -19.58 1.59
N TYR A 20 22.37 -18.88 2.69
CA TYR A 20 21.05 -18.30 2.93
C TYR A 20 20.69 -17.16 1.96
N LEU A 21 21.66 -16.33 1.58
CA LEU A 21 21.42 -15.22 0.63
C LEU A 21 21.02 -15.76 -0.75
N ASP A 22 21.76 -16.75 -1.27
CA ASP A 22 21.43 -17.39 -2.54
C ASP A 22 20.06 -18.07 -2.49
N ALA A 23 19.72 -18.71 -1.37
CA ALA A 23 18.41 -19.32 -1.16
C ALA A 23 17.28 -18.27 -1.15
N ILE A 24 17.51 -17.11 -0.53
CA ILE A 24 16.57 -15.98 -0.52
C ILE A 24 16.39 -15.42 -1.93
N ASP A 25 17.46 -15.20 -2.69
CA ASP A 25 17.37 -14.69 -4.06
C ASP A 25 16.57 -15.64 -4.98
N GLN A 26 16.76 -16.95 -4.82
CA GLN A 26 15.97 -17.94 -5.56
C GLN A 26 14.49 -17.92 -5.16
N LEU A 27 14.18 -17.79 -3.86
CA LEU A 27 12.80 -17.64 -3.39
C LEU A 27 12.13 -16.38 -3.94
N LEU A 28 12.82 -15.23 -3.88
CA LEU A 28 12.33 -13.96 -4.43
C LEU A 28 12.06 -14.07 -5.94
N THR A 29 12.93 -14.75 -6.67
CA THR A 29 12.74 -15.00 -8.10
C THR A 29 11.49 -15.84 -8.38
N ILE A 30 11.22 -16.87 -7.57
CA ILE A 30 10.01 -17.70 -7.74
C ILE A 30 8.76 -16.88 -7.46
N VAL A 31 8.73 -16.13 -6.36
CA VAL A 31 7.60 -15.27 -5.99
C VAL A 31 7.30 -14.28 -7.11
N SER A 32 8.31 -13.58 -7.62
CA SER A 32 8.14 -12.63 -8.73
C SER A 32 7.58 -13.28 -9.99
N LEU A 33 8.01 -14.50 -10.34
CA LEU A 33 7.47 -15.22 -11.50
C LEU A 33 6.01 -15.68 -11.31
N GLU A 34 5.64 -16.05 -10.08
CA GLU A 34 4.26 -16.42 -9.73
C GLU A 34 3.34 -15.20 -9.74
N ASP A 35 3.78 -14.07 -9.21
CA ASP A 35 3.07 -12.78 -9.26
C ASP A 35 2.83 -12.36 -10.71
N ASP A 36 3.87 -12.38 -11.54
CA ASP A 36 3.79 -12.08 -12.98
C ASP A 36 2.81 -13.00 -13.71
N LYS A 37 2.78 -14.29 -13.36
CA LYS A 37 1.84 -15.25 -13.95
C LYS A 37 0.41 -14.92 -13.54
N THR A 38 0.18 -14.70 -12.26
CA THR A 38 -1.15 -14.39 -11.69
C THR A 38 -1.70 -13.08 -12.26
N TYR A 39 -0.85 -12.04 -12.35
CA TYR A 39 -1.21 -10.77 -12.98
C TYR A 39 -1.55 -10.95 -14.45
N ARG A 40 -0.75 -11.71 -15.22
CA ARG A 40 -1.04 -12.00 -16.64
C ARG A 40 -2.33 -12.78 -16.84
N GLU A 41 -2.62 -13.74 -15.98
CA GLU A 41 -3.88 -14.49 -16.02
C GLU A 41 -5.07 -13.56 -15.78
N TRP A 42 -5.02 -12.75 -14.72
CA TRP A 42 -6.05 -11.73 -14.49
C TRP A 42 -6.17 -10.77 -15.68
N TRP A 43 -5.06 -10.23 -16.21
CA TRP A 43 -5.08 -9.30 -17.33
C TRP A 43 -5.80 -9.86 -18.57
N ASN A 44 -5.62 -11.16 -18.85
CA ASN A 44 -6.20 -11.83 -20.01
C ASN A 44 -7.65 -12.26 -19.81
N TYR A 45 -8.08 -12.53 -18.56
CA TYR A 45 -9.40 -13.12 -18.28
C TYR A 45 -10.33 -12.24 -17.43
N ARG A 46 -9.87 -11.06 -17.00
CA ARG A 46 -10.66 -10.12 -16.19
C ARG A 46 -11.97 -9.74 -16.86
N THR A 47 -13.00 -9.65 -16.03
CA THR A 47 -14.34 -9.27 -16.42
C THR A 47 -14.42 -7.76 -16.71
N ARG A 48 -15.51 -7.33 -17.35
CA ARG A 48 -15.77 -5.90 -17.55
C ARG A 48 -15.87 -5.12 -16.24
N GLY A 49 -16.43 -5.73 -15.20
CA GLY A 49 -16.55 -5.11 -13.88
C GLY A 49 -15.18 -4.86 -13.24
N GLU A 50 -14.28 -5.84 -13.31
CA GLU A 50 -12.91 -5.72 -12.81
C GLU A 50 -12.08 -4.69 -13.59
N ILE A 51 -12.27 -4.61 -14.92
CA ILE A 51 -11.66 -3.56 -15.74
C ILE A 51 -12.11 -2.17 -15.27
N ASN A 52 -13.42 -1.99 -15.03
CA ASN A 52 -13.96 -0.72 -14.56
C ASN A 52 -13.48 -0.39 -13.13
N LEU A 53 -13.36 -1.40 -12.27
CA LEU A 53 -12.84 -1.25 -10.91
C LEU A 53 -11.38 -0.77 -10.93
N ALA A 54 -10.54 -1.42 -11.74
CA ALA A 54 -9.14 -1.02 -11.93
C ALA A 54 -9.04 0.41 -12.49
N ALA A 55 -9.84 0.75 -13.51
CA ALA A 55 -9.85 2.10 -14.06
C ALA A 55 -10.24 3.17 -13.02
N LYS A 56 -11.17 2.85 -12.11
CA LYS A 56 -11.54 3.75 -11.02
C LYS A 56 -10.41 3.92 -10.00
N ALA A 57 -9.71 2.83 -9.68
CA ALA A 57 -8.54 2.89 -8.82
C ALA A 57 -7.42 3.77 -9.42
N TYR A 58 -7.19 3.69 -10.73
CA TYR A 58 -6.19 4.55 -11.40
C TYR A 58 -6.59 6.04 -11.36
N GLN A 59 -7.88 6.35 -11.51
CA GLN A 59 -8.37 7.72 -11.33
C GLN A 59 -8.16 8.21 -9.90
N TYR A 60 -8.40 7.35 -8.90
CA TYR A 60 -8.20 7.70 -7.51
C TYR A 60 -6.73 7.82 -7.13
N ASP A 61 -5.83 7.04 -7.73
CA ASP A 61 -4.39 7.19 -7.54
C ASP A 61 -3.93 8.61 -7.90
N GLU A 62 -4.29 9.07 -9.10
CA GLU A 62 -4.00 10.41 -9.59
C GLU A 62 -4.64 11.50 -8.72
N GLU A 63 -5.93 11.34 -8.37
CA GLU A 63 -6.67 12.36 -7.67
C GLU A 63 -6.28 12.44 -6.19
N TYR A 64 -6.22 11.29 -5.52
CA TYR A 64 -6.24 11.20 -4.07
C TYR A 64 -4.96 10.74 -3.41
N PHE A 65 -4.07 10.00 -4.08
CA PHE A 65 -2.95 9.30 -3.42
C PHE A 65 -1.55 9.87 -3.74
N GLN A 66 -1.45 11.07 -4.31
CA GLN A 66 -0.16 11.70 -4.63
C GLN A 66 0.79 11.87 -3.43
N ASP A 67 0.26 12.11 -2.23
CA ASP A 67 1.03 12.12 -0.98
C ASP A 67 1.63 10.74 -0.64
N MET A 68 0.93 9.66 -0.96
CA MET A 68 1.41 8.28 -0.78
C MET A 68 2.41 7.86 -1.87
N LEU A 69 2.43 8.57 -3.01
CA LEU A 69 3.47 8.46 -4.03
C LEU A 69 4.72 9.30 -3.72
N LEU A 70 4.80 9.90 -2.53
CA LEU A 70 5.91 10.78 -2.13
C LEU A 70 6.11 11.97 -3.07
N SER A 71 5.03 12.41 -3.72
CA SER A 71 5.05 13.59 -4.60
C SER A 71 5.43 14.83 -3.77
N GLY A 72 6.62 15.38 -4.01
CA GLY A 72 7.15 16.50 -3.22
C GLY A 72 7.96 16.10 -1.99
N TYR A 73 8.30 14.82 -1.83
CA TYR A 73 9.29 14.39 -0.84
C TYR A 73 10.64 15.04 -1.14
N THR A 74 11.13 15.83 -0.20
CA THR A 74 12.50 16.31 -0.16
C THR A 74 13.20 15.64 1.01
N LYS A 75 14.30 14.92 0.73
CA LYS A 75 15.16 14.39 1.80
C LYS A 75 15.92 15.55 2.44
N GLU A 76 15.37 16.09 3.51
CA GLU A 76 16.13 16.98 4.38
C GLU A 76 17.10 16.16 5.21
N LEU A 77 18.40 16.44 5.07
CA LEU A 77 19.43 15.83 5.90
C LEU A 77 19.28 16.36 7.34
N PRO A 78 19.26 15.50 8.38
CA PRO A 78 19.18 15.97 9.75
C PRO A 78 20.35 16.90 10.07
N GLU A 79 20.09 18.06 10.67
CA GLU A 79 21.10 19.04 11.10
C GLU A 79 22.16 18.44 12.05
N CYS A 80 21.86 17.29 12.68
CA CYS A 80 22.75 16.55 13.59
C CYS A 80 23.58 15.45 12.92
N ARG A 81 23.91 15.55 11.62
CA ARG A 81 24.90 14.67 10.99
C ARG A 81 26.25 15.38 10.83
N THR A 82 27.13 15.18 11.81
CA THR A 82 28.56 15.47 11.66
C THR A 82 29.29 14.16 11.36
N ASN A 83 30.09 14.13 10.29
CA ASN A 83 31.09 13.08 10.11
C ASN A 83 32.01 13.04 11.35
N LEU A 84 32.57 11.87 11.68
CA LEU A 84 33.60 11.74 12.71
C LEU A 84 34.78 12.70 12.49
N ASP A 85 34.98 13.15 11.25
CA ASP A 85 36.06 14.05 10.81
C ASP A 85 35.60 15.49 10.48
N GLY A 86 34.33 15.85 10.75
CA GLY A 86 33.85 17.25 10.65
C GLY A 86 33.71 17.85 9.24
N GLY A 87 33.82 17.06 8.17
CA GLY A 87 33.50 17.49 6.80
C GLY A 87 32.04 17.25 6.41
N PRO A 88 31.48 17.93 5.39
CA PRO A 88 30.20 17.56 4.81
C PRO A 88 30.33 16.24 4.05
N GLU A 89 29.52 15.24 4.41
CA GLU A 89 29.37 14.00 3.63
C GLU A 89 28.67 14.29 2.30
N ALA A 90 29.09 13.64 1.22
CA ALA A 90 28.50 13.86 -0.10
C ALA A 90 26.99 13.56 -0.08
N GLU A 91 26.21 14.48 -0.65
CA GLU A 91 24.77 14.34 -0.83
C GLU A 91 24.48 13.10 -1.69
N VAL A 92 23.98 12.04 -1.06
CA VAL A 92 23.35 10.93 -1.78
C VAL A 92 21.86 11.19 -1.72
N GLU A 93 21.34 11.84 -2.76
CA GLU A 93 19.91 11.82 -3.06
C GLU A 93 19.49 10.35 -3.21
N PRO A 94 18.53 9.85 -2.42
CA PRO A 94 17.95 8.56 -2.72
C PRO A 94 17.15 8.75 -4.00
N GLU A 95 17.57 8.10 -5.09
CA GLU A 95 16.66 7.86 -6.21
C GLU A 95 15.54 6.96 -5.70
N ILE A 96 14.43 7.57 -5.30
CA ILE A 96 13.16 6.87 -5.16
C ILE A 96 12.62 6.80 -6.59
N ALA A 97 12.66 5.62 -7.21
CA ALA A 97 12.12 5.47 -8.55
C ALA A 97 10.59 5.56 -8.47
N ASP A 98 9.98 6.45 -9.28
CA ASP A 98 8.52 6.62 -9.37
C ASP A 98 7.76 5.29 -9.59
N ALA A 99 8.43 4.29 -10.18
CA ALA A 99 7.90 2.96 -10.47
C ALA A 99 7.72 2.06 -9.23
N ASP A 100 8.27 2.41 -8.08
CA ASP A 100 8.29 1.51 -6.91
C ASP A 100 6.93 1.43 -6.18
N PHE A 101 6.02 2.39 -6.40
CA PHE A 101 4.76 2.50 -5.64
C PHE A 101 3.49 2.58 -6.51
N ALA A 102 3.55 2.09 -7.75
CA ALA A 102 2.44 2.19 -8.69
C ALA A 102 1.36 1.11 -8.46
N ILE A 103 0.10 1.56 -8.37
CA ILE A 103 -1.07 0.70 -8.19
C ILE A 103 -1.44 -0.09 -9.48
N ASP A 104 -0.84 0.24 -10.62
CA ASP A 104 -1.09 -0.42 -11.92
C ASP A 104 -0.64 -1.89 -11.98
N SER A 105 0.30 -2.27 -11.11
CA SER A 105 0.75 -3.64 -10.88
C SER A 105 -0.19 -4.47 -9.99
N TRP A 106 -1.26 -3.86 -9.46
CA TRP A 106 -2.23 -4.55 -8.60
C TRP A 106 -3.37 -5.18 -9.41
N ILE A 107 -3.90 -6.27 -8.85
CA ILE A 107 -5.00 -7.05 -9.37
C ILE A 107 -6.30 -6.59 -8.70
N PHE A 108 -7.33 -6.31 -9.49
CA PHE A 108 -8.64 -5.89 -9.01
C PHE A 108 -9.67 -6.98 -9.29
N LYS A 109 -10.29 -7.52 -8.24
CA LYS A 109 -11.26 -8.62 -8.32
C LYS A 109 -12.62 -8.24 -7.80
N LEU A 110 -13.64 -8.83 -8.41
CA LEU A 110 -15.02 -8.82 -7.92
C LEU A 110 -15.39 -10.24 -7.53
N ASP A 111 -15.32 -10.56 -6.23
CA ASP A 111 -15.58 -11.90 -5.72
C ASP A 111 -16.30 -11.85 -4.37
N ARG A 112 -16.99 -12.93 -4.02
CA ARG A 112 -17.76 -13.01 -2.79
C ARG A 112 -16.82 -13.04 -1.58
N LEU A 113 -17.12 -12.21 -0.58
CA LEU A 113 -16.41 -12.13 0.69
C LEU A 113 -17.38 -12.50 1.81
N ASP A 114 -16.91 -13.28 2.80
CA ASP A 114 -17.81 -13.84 3.81
C ASP A 114 -18.12 -12.87 4.97
N ASN A 115 -17.24 -11.89 5.24
CA ASN A 115 -17.33 -11.02 6.43
C ASN A 115 -16.98 -9.54 6.21
N CYS A 116 -16.60 -9.14 5.00
CA CYS A 116 -16.15 -7.78 4.71
C CYS A 116 -16.61 -7.35 3.32
N SER A 117 -16.66 -6.03 3.10
CA SER A 117 -17.05 -5.45 1.81
C SER A 117 -15.89 -5.34 0.83
N GLY A 118 -14.66 -5.29 1.36
CA GLY A 118 -13.41 -5.27 0.62
C GLY A 118 -12.34 -6.08 1.34
N MET A 119 -11.30 -6.45 0.61
CA MET A 119 -10.11 -7.09 1.16
C MET A 119 -8.88 -6.78 0.32
N CYS A 120 -7.85 -6.27 0.96
CA CYS A 120 -6.53 -6.02 0.39
C CYS A 120 -5.53 -7.10 0.84
N SER A 121 -4.80 -7.66 -0.13
CA SER A 121 -3.73 -8.62 0.12
C SER A 121 -2.42 -8.11 -0.49
N GLY A 122 -1.51 -7.63 0.37
CA GLY A 122 -0.19 -7.16 -0.04
C GLY A 122 0.68 -8.25 -0.68
N SER A 123 0.56 -9.50 -0.20
CA SER A 123 1.36 -10.62 -0.73
C SER A 123 0.97 -11.03 -2.15
N THR A 124 -0.29 -10.85 -2.53
CA THR A 124 -0.79 -11.19 -3.88
C THR A 124 -1.08 -9.95 -4.72
N ARG A 125 -0.74 -8.75 -4.20
CA ARG A 125 -1.07 -7.44 -4.76
C ARG A 125 -2.50 -7.38 -5.28
N THR A 126 -3.45 -7.86 -4.49
CA THR A 126 -4.84 -8.01 -4.91
C THR A 126 -5.76 -7.21 -4.02
N ILE A 127 -6.63 -6.40 -4.64
CA ILE A 127 -7.81 -5.78 -4.02
C ILE A 127 -9.04 -6.54 -4.51
N THR A 128 -9.81 -7.10 -3.58
CA THR A 128 -11.08 -7.79 -3.86
C THR A 128 -12.22 -7.00 -3.27
N ILE A 129 -13.27 -6.74 -4.05
CA ILE A 129 -14.47 -6.04 -3.59
C ILE A 129 -15.68 -6.95 -3.78
N GLU A 130 -16.57 -6.98 -2.78
CA GLU A 130 -17.78 -7.78 -2.86
C GLU A 130 -18.74 -7.23 -3.94
N PRO A 131 -19.18 -8.05 -4.92
CA PRO A 131 -20.06 -7.59 -6.01
C PRO A 131 -21.38 -6.96 -5.53
N GLY A 132 -21.88 -7.35 -4.36
CA GLY A 132 -23.10 -6.79 -3.77
C GLY A 132 -23.03 -5.29 -3.51
N ARG A 133 -21.82 -4.76 -3.24
CA ARG A 133 -21.55 -3.32 -3.11
C ARG A 133 -21.53 -2.59 -4.45
N ALA A 134 -21.23 -3.26 -5.56
CA ALA A 134 -21.18 -2.62 -6.88
C ALA A 134 -22.53 -2.07 -7.37
N ALA A 135 -23.63 -2.41 -6.68
CA ALA A 135 -24.96 -1.83 -6.93
C ALA A 135 -25.16 -0.43 -6.31
N ASP A 136 -24.37 -0.07 -5.28
CA ASP A 136 -24.34 1.26 -4.67
C ASP A 136 -22.97 1.89 -4.95
N GLU A 137 -22.94 2.87 -5.85
CA GLU A 137 -21.71 3.49 -6.31
C GLU A 137 -20.96 4.19 -5.18
N ASP A 138 -21.65 4.83 -4.24
CA ASP A 138 -21.01 5.54 -3.14
C ASP A 138 -20.33 4.56 -2.18
N ALA A 139 -21.02 3.47 -1.87
CA ALA A 139 -20.49 2.38 -1.07
C ALA A 139 -19.28 1.71 -1.74
N LEU A 140 -19.35 1.45 -3.05
CA LEU A 140 -18.24 0.93 -3.83
C LEU A 140 -17.02 1.85 -3.77
N ASN A 141 -17.22 3.16 -3.91
CA ASN A 141 -16.14 4.14 -3.91
C ASN A 141 -15.42 4.18 -2.57
N VAL A 142 -16.18 4.22 -1.48
CA VAL A 142 -15.66 4.28 -0.12
C VAL A 142 -14.85 3.01 0.19
N THR A 143 -15.38 1.82 -0.13
CA THR A 143 -14.66 0.55 0.07
C THR A 143 -13.42 0.47 -0.82
N LEU A 144 -13.46 0.88 -2.09
CA LEU A 144 -12.28 0.86 -2.95
C LEU A 144 -11.17 1.77 -2.40
N LEU A 145 -11.51 2.98 -1.97
CA LEU A 145 -10.56 3.91 -1.36
C LEU A 145 -9.93 3.33 -0.09
N HIS A 146 -10.74 2.68 0.76
CA HIS A 146 -10.26 1.99 1.95
C HIS A 146 -9.19 0.94 1.60
N GLU A 147 -9.50 0.03 0.66
CA GLU A 147 -8.54 -1.01 0.26
C GLU A 147 -7.30 -0.45 -0.44
N MET A 148 -7.45 0.67 -1.16
CA MET A 148 -6.31 1.36 -1.76
C MET A 148 -5.35 1.89 -0.69
N ILE A 149 -5.83 2.41 0.45
CA ILE A 149 -4.94 2.83 1.54
C ILE A 149 -4.08 1.65 1.99
N HIS A 150 -4.68 0.49 2.23
CA HIS A 150 -3.93 -0.73 2.56
C HIS A 150 -2.90 -1.08 1.49
N ALA A 151 -3.27 -0.97 0.21
CA ALA A 151 -2.34 -1.26 -0.88
C ALA A 151 -1.11 -0.34 -0.85
N TYR A 152 -1.27 0.97 -0.64
CA TYR A 152 -0.12 1.87 -0.48
C TYR A 152 0.68 1.60 0.79
N GLU A 153 0.05 1.21 1.90
CA GLU A 153 0.79 0.81 3.10
C GLU A 153 1.66 -0.42 2.86
N TYR A 154 1.21 -1.37 2.02
CA TYR A 154 2.03 -2.51 1.62
C TYR A 154 3.13 -2.13 0.63
N MET A 155 2.91 -1.15 -0.24
CA MET A 155 3.91 -0.68 -1.19
C MET A 155 4.99 0.18 -0.52
N LEU A 156 4.64 0.96 0.50
CA LEU A 156 5.55 1.91 1.13
C LEU A 156 6.47 1.26 2.17
N PRO A 157 7.80 1.41 2.02
CA PRO A 157 8.76 1.17 3.08
C PRO A 157 8.39 1.88 4.38
N GLU A 158 8.72 1.26 5.52
CA GLU A 158 8.34 1.76 6.84
C GLU A 158 8.74 3.22 7.09
N ILE A 159 9.93 3.62 6.64
CA ILE A 159 10.42 4.99 6.81
C ILE A 159 9.56 6.01 6.06
N PHE A 160 9.07 5.65 4.87
CA PHE A 160 8.21 6.51 4.07
C PHE A 160 6.79 6.54 4.62
N ARG A 161 6.29 5.42 5.16
CA ARG A 161 5.01 5.41 5.89
C ARG A 161 5.01 6.40 7.06
N GLN A 162 6.10 6.45 7.83
CA GLN A 162 6.24 7.42 8.93
C GLN A 162 6.29 8.86 8.42
N TYR A 163 7.05 9.12 7.35
CA TYR A 163 7.11 10.44 6.73
C TYR A 163 5.71 10.92 6.30
N VAL A 164 5.00 10.10 5.51
CA VAL A 164 3.66 10.46 5.01
C VAL A 164 2.68 10.68 6.16
N ALA A 165 2.74 9.86 7.22
CA ALA A 165 1.90 10.05 8.40
C ALA A 165 2.14 11.41 9.06
N VAL A 166 3.40 11.84 9.22
CA VAL A 166 3.72 13.16 9.78
C VAL A 166 3.21 14.28 8.87
N SER A 167 3.42 14.17 7.55
CA SER A 167 2.95 15.18 6.58
C SER A 167 1.42 15.30 6.57
N LEU A 168 0.70 14.18 6.60
CA LEU A 168 -0.76 14.17 6.70
C LEU A 168 -1.24 14.75 8.03
N PHE A 169 -0.58 14.41 9.14
CA PHE A 169 -0.91 14.99 10.44
C PHE A 169 -0.81 16.52 10.41
N GLN A 170 0.32 17.06 9.93
CA GLN A 170 0.53 18.51 9.83
C GLN A 170 -0.51 19.20 8.94
N LYS A 171 -0.93 18.53 7.86
CA LYS A 171 -1.99 19.02 6.96
C LYS A 171 -3.36 19.04 7.66
N LEU A 172 -3.68 18.00 8.43
CA LEU A 172 -5.01 17.78 9.01
C LEU A 172 -5.21 18.47 10.36
N GLU A 173 -4.15 18.66 11.15
CA GLU A 173 -4.21 19.29 12.47
C GLU A 173 -4.97 20.64 12.49
N PRO A 174 -4.74 21.59 11.56
CA PRO A 174 -5.48 22.84 11.54
C PRO A 174 -6.93 22.70 11.03
N LEU A 175 -7.28 21.58 10.39
CA LEU A 175 -8.58 21.35 9.74
C LEU A 175 -9.54 20.54 10.62
N ILE A 176 -9.01 19.64 11.46
CA ILE A 176 -9.79 18.72 12.29
C ILE A 176 -9.55 19.06 13.76
N PRO A 177 -10.51 19.71 14.44
CA PRO A 177 -10.42 19.92 15.88
C PRO A 177 -10.27 18.59 16.62
N ASN A 178 -9.39 18.56 17.62
CA ASN A 178 -9.13 17.38 18.45
C ASN A 178 -8.59 16.16 17.67
N LEU A 179 -7.88 16.37 16.56
CA LEU A 179 -7.25 15.29 15.78
C LEU A 179 -6.39 14.36 16.64
N MET A 180 -5.62 14.91 17.59
CA MET A 180 -4.81 14.11 18.52
C MET A 180 -5.66 13.19 19.41
N ASP A 181 -6.84 13.63 19.83
CA ASP A 181 -7.73 12.79 20.64
C ASP A 181 -8.30 11.64 19.80
N LEU A 182 -8.62 11.89 18.52
CA LEU A 182 -9.05 10.85 17.58
C LEU A 182 -7.93 9.81 17.36
N ILE A 183 -6.70 10.28 17.12
CA ILE A 183 -5.53 9.41 16.97
C ILE A 183 -5.32 8.56 18.23
N ASN A 184 -5.38 9.17 19.41
CA ASN A 184 -5.18 8.47 20.67
C ASN A 184 -6.28 7.43 20.93
N ALA A 185 -7.54 7.75 20.62
CA ALA A 185 -8.66 6.83 20.75
C ALA A 185 -8.49 5.61 19.83
N ASP A 186 -8.09 5.82 18.57
CA ASP A 186 -7.85 4.74 17.62
C ASP A 186 -6.66 3.85 18.04
N ILE A 187 -5.56 4.47 18.48
CA ILE A 187 -4.39 3.75 19.02
C ILE A 187 -4.74 2.83 20.18
N GLN A 188 -5.68 3.26 21.04
CA GLN A 188 -6.11 2.53 22.23
C GLN A 188 -7.22 1.50 21.96
N SER A 189 -7.76 1.45 20.75
CA SER A 189 -8.77 0.47 20.37
C SER A 189 -8.22 -0.95 20.47
N GLU A 190 -8.98 -1.85 21.10
CA GLU A 190 -8.61 -3.27 21.25
C GLU A 190 -8.66 -4.03 19.91
N VAL A 191 -9.33 -3.48 18.89
CA VAL A 191 -9.42 -4.02 17.53
C VAL A 191 -8.57 -3.13 16.63
N ARG A 192 -7.27 -3.40 16.60
CA ARG A 192 -6.32 -2.66 15.77
C ARG A 192 -6.22 -3.29 14.39
N GLU A 193 -7.13 -2.94 13.50
CA GLU A 193 -7.06 -3.31 12.09
C GLU A 193 -6.22 -2.30 11.28
N HIS A 194 -6.15 -1.04 11.74
CA HIS A 194 -5.55 0.06 10.99
C HIS A 194 -4.34 0.69 11.68
N SER A 195 -3.45 1.26 10.87
CA SER A 195 -2.31 2.05 11.35
C SER A 195 -2.70 3.54 11.50
N VAL A 196 -1.84 4.32 12.15
CA VAL A 196 -2.03 5.79 12.23
C VAL A 196 -1.99 6.43 10.84
N LEU A 197 -1.14 5.93 9.93
CA LEU A 197 -1.10 6.40 8.54
C LEU A 197 -2.44 6.14 7.86
N PHE A 198 -2.99 4.94 8.06
CA PHE A 198 -4.28 4.56 7.49
C PHE A 198 -5.39 5.52 7.93
N MET A 199 -5.52 5.73 9.23
CA MET A 199 -6.56 6.61 9.78
C MET A 199 -6.39 8.07 9.32
N LEU A 200 -5.16 8.60 9.31
CA LEU A 200 -4.91 9.95 8.79
C LEU A 200 -5.29 10.06 7.31
N LYS A 201 -4.95 9.05 6.52
CA LYS A 201 -5.30 9.04 5.10
C LYS A 201 -6.81 8.95 4.89
N ALA A 202 -7.50 8.11 5.65
CA ALA A 202 -8.95 8.00 5.60
C ALA A 202 -9.65 9.34 5.95
N LEU A 203 -9.16 10.05 6.99
CA LEU A 203 -9.68 11.37 7.36
C LEU A 203 -9.44 12.42 6.27
N ASP A 204 -8.27 12.40 5.62
CA ASP A 204 -7.99 13.28 4.47
C ASP A 204 -8.99 13.04 3.34
N LEU A 205 -9.26 11.76 3.02
CA LEU A 205 -10.24 11.40 2.00
C LEU A 205 -11.65 11.83 2.38
N ASP A 206 -12.07 11.61 3.63
CA ASP A 206 -13.39 12.03 4.11
C ASP A 206 -13.60 13.54 3.92
N LEU A 207 -12.59 14.36 4.28
CA LEU A 207 -12.65 15.81 4.07
C LEU A 207 -12.74 16.18 2.59
N ARG A 208 -11.89 15.57 1.74
CA ARG A 208 -11.84 15.85 0.31
C ARG A 208 -13.12 15.44 -0.43
N LEU A 209 -13.76 14.37 0.03
CA LEU A 209 -15.02 13.86 -0.49
C LEU A 209 -16.25 14.51 0.15
N ASN A 210 -16.04 15.44 1.10
CA ASN A 210 -17.09 16.09 1.88
C ASN A 210 -18.02 15.05 2.57
N LYS A 211 -17.42 13.98 3.11
CA LYS A 211 -18.07 12.91 3.87
C LYS A 211 -17.84 13.12 5.38
N PRO A 212 -18.71 12.54 6.24
CA PRO A 212 -18.46 12.54 7.68
C PRO A 212 -17.12 11.87 8.04
N PRO A 213 -16.37 12.36 9.04
CA PRO A 213 -15.15 11.72 9.50
C PRO A 213 -15.38 10.26 9.93
N GLY A 214 -14.48 9.37 9.49
CA GLY A 214 -14.53 7.94 9.73
C GLY A 214 -15.29 7.14 8.65
N THR A 215 -15.78 7.78 7.58
CA THR A 215 -16.55 7.08 6.53
C THR A 215 -15.66 6.12 5.75
N VAL A 216 -14.50 6.57 5.26
CA VAL A 216 -13.53 5.68 4.61
C VAL A 216 -12.88 4.73 5.61
N HIS A 217 -12.67 5.16 6.86
CA HIS A 217 -12.01 4.34 7.88
C HIS A 217 -12.80 3.07 8.24
N SER A 218 -14.13 3.12 8.20
CA SER A 218 -15.03 2.05 8.67
C SER A 218 -15.64 1.20 7.55
N ALA A 219 -15.11 1.34 6.32
CA ALA A 219 -15.69 0.81 5.09
C ALA A 219 -15.78 -0.72 4.99
#